data_AF-A0A954BHV3-F1
#
_entry.id   AF-A0A954BHV3-F1
#
_cell.length_a   1.000
_cell.length_b   1.000
_cell.length_c   1.000
_cell.angle_alpha   90.00
_cell.angle_beta   90.00
_cell.angle_gamma   90.00
#
_symmetry.space_group_name_H-M   'P 1'
#
loop_
_entity.id
_entity.type
_entity.pdbx_description
1 polymer ?
#
loop_
_entity_poly.entity_id
_entity_poly.type
_entity_poly.pdbx_seq_one_letter_code
_entity_poly.pdbx_strand_id
1 'polypeptide(L)'
;MLLTQRMLGKLASAAVAAAITASITYGQYAVASGPNGSGLMPPPEVFAPNMTVDPDADPFAQLMQAFAELKQEKARSQRHRAVIDWLITLQQEGLAGFSVDRLEGGVLYDIEFNRPRGDNATARVLIAMPQGATMPYAIRMATIEGEGLRLEAVSCTGNATLAELGGDDAMPAAEAASVIAVSDYLAAPAPADLSLPADCLTRALMTR
;
A
#
# COMPACT_ATOMS: atom_id res chain seq x y z
N MET A 1 -2.02 -28.30 -1.75
CA MET A 1 -2.76 -27.01 -1.80
C MET A 1 -2.17 -26.12 -2.91
N LEU A 2 -2.22 -26.59 -4.16
CA LEU A 2 -1.56 -25.97 -5.33
C LEU A 2 -2.50 -25.88 -6.55
N LEU A 3 -3.77 -26.32 -6.41
CA LEU A 3 -4.70 -26.44 -7.53
C LEU A 3 -5.53 -25.17 -7.79
N THR A 4 -5.75 -24.32 -6.80
CA THR A 4 -6.59 -23.11 -6.93
C THR A 4 -5.87 -21.95 -7.62
N GLN A 5 -4.54 -21.83 -7.47
CA GLN A 5 -3.77 -20.77 -8.12
C GLN A 5 -3.60 -20.94 -9.64
N ARG A 6 -3.56 -22.18 -10.14
CA ARG A 6 -3.46 -22.44 -11.60
C ARG A 6 -4.79 -22.19 -12.34
N MET A 7 -5.92 -22.16 -11.64
CA MET A 7 -7.24 -21.85 -12.23
C MET A 7 -7.44 -20.33 -12.39
N LEU A 8 -7.02 -19.51 -11.42
CA LEU A 8 -7.14 -18.04 -11.49
C LEU A 8 -6.30 -17.40 -12.60
N GLY A 9 -5.09 -17.93 -12.87
CA GLY A 9 -4.25 -17.44 -13.98
C GLY A 9 -4.83 -17.73 -15.36
N LYS A 10 -5.58 -18.82 -15.52
CA LYS A 10 -6.22 -19.18 -16.81
C LYS A 10 -7.48 -18.36 -17.08
N LEU A 11 -8.22 -17.98 -16.05
CA LEU A 11 -9.43 -17.15 -16.18
C LEU A 11 -9.10 -15.71 -16.60
N ALA A 12 -8.01 -15.12 -16.08
CA ALA A 12 -7.54 -13.80 -16.50
C ALA A 12 -7.06 -13.80 -17.96
N SER A 13 -6.39 -14.87 -18.41
CA SER A 13 -5.92 -14.98 -19.80
C SER A 13 -7.07 -15.21 -20.80
N ALA A 14 -8.11 -15.97 -20.42
CA ALA A 14 -9.29 -16.16 -21.25
C ALA A 14 -10.14 -14.88 -21.38
N ALA A 15 -10.27 -14.09 -20.31
CA ALA A 15 -10.99 -12.82 -20.35
C ALA A 15 -10.31 -11.77 -21.25
N VAL A 16 -8.98 -11.68 -21.20
CA VAL A 16 -8.21 -10.77 -22.07
C VAL A 16 -8.21 -11.26 -23.53
N ALA A 17 -8.10 -12.56 -23.77
CA ALA A 17 -8.23 -13.12 -25.11
C ALA A 17 -9.64 -12.94 -25.70
N ALA A 18 -10.69 -13.07 -24.89
CA ALA A 18 -12.07 -12.79 -25.30
C ALA A 18 -12.30 -11.31 -25.60
N ALA A 19 -11.73 -10.40 -24.80
CA ALA A 19 -11.80 -8.96 -25.06
C ALA A 19 -11.10 -8.58 -26.39
N ILE A 20 -9.94 -9.17 -26.66
CA ILE A 20 -9.19 -8.92 -27.91
C ILE A 20 -9.92 -9.55 -29.10
N THR A 21 -10.46 -10.76 -28.96
CA THR A 21 -11.21 -11.43 -30.04
C THR A 21 -12.52 -10.68 -30.33
N ALA A 22 -13.26 -10.22 -29.31
CA ALA A 22 -14.45 -9.40 -29.49
C ALA A 22 -14.13 -8.09 -30.26
N SER A 23 -13.00 -7.45 -29.94
CA SER A 23 -12.54 -6.21 -30.61
C SER A 23 -12.18 -6.42 -32.08
N ILE A 24 -11.55 -7.55 -32.41
CA ILE A 24 -11.14 -7.88 -33.79
C ILE A 24 -12.35 -8.33 -34.62
N THR A 25 -13.28 -9.07 -34.02
CA THR A 25 -14.48 -9.54 -34.73
C THR A 25 -15.44 -8.37 -35.02
N TYR A 26 -15.59 -7.40 -34.09
CA TYR A 26 -16.39 -6.19 -34.32
C TYR A 26 -15.83 -5.31 -35.45
N GLY A 27 -14.50 -5.26 -35.60
CA GLY A 27 -13.84 -4.55 -36.70
C GLY A 27 -14.01 -5.22 -38.07
N GLN A 28 -14.21 -6.54 -38.11
CA GLN A 28 -14.37 -7.28 -39.38
C GLN A 28 -15.81 -7.28 -39.93
N TYR A 29 -16.83 -7.07 -39.10
CA TYR A 29 -18.22 -6.92 -39.57
C TYR A 29 -18.55 -5.52 -40.12
N ALA A 30 -17.66 -4.52 -39.94
CA ALA A 30 -17.90 -3.17 -40.43
C ALA A 30 -17.57 -2.96 -41.92
N VAL A 31 -16.84 -3.88 -42.57
CA VAL A 31 -16.27 -3.63 -43.91
C VAL A 31 -16.89 -4.50 -45.02
N ALA A 32 -17.79 -5.43 -44.69
CA ALA A 32 -18.35 -6.37 -45.68
C ALA A 32 -19.88 -6.36 -45.73
N SER A 33 -20.48 -5.26 -46.20
CA SER A 33 -21.83 -5.33 -46.79
C SER A 33 -22.14 -4.11 -47.64
N GLY A 34 -22.69 -4.39 -48.82
CA GLY A 34 -22.97 -3.46 -49.92
C GLY A 34 -24.10 -2.45 -49.67
N PRO A 35 -24.60 -1.83 -50.73
CA PRO A 35 -25.25 -0.53 -50.68
C PRO A 35 -26.69 -0.69 -50.21
N ASN A 36 -26.92 -0.59 -48.90
CA ASN A 36 -28.19 -0.20 -48.26
C ASN A 36 -27.97 -0.26 -46.74
N GLY A 37 -27.28 0.75 -46.21
CA GLY A 37 -27.00 0.90 -44.78
C GLY A 37 -28.23 1.35 -44.00
N SER A 38 -28.99 0.40 -43.44
CA SER A 38 -30.02 0.65 -42.42
C SER A 38 -30.45 -0.69 -41.83
N GLY A 39 -29.91 -1.10 -40.69
CA GLY A 39 -30.43 -2.31 -40.04
C GLY A 39 -29.62 -2.97 -38.91
N LEU A 40 -28.45 -2.46 -38.49
CA LEU A 40 -27.64 -3.15 -37.47
C LEU A 40 -27.08 -2.22 -36.37
N MET A 41 -27.83 -1.18 -35.98
CA MET A 41 -27.67 -0.67 -34.61
C MET A 41 -28.77 -1.30 -33.76
N PRO A 42 -28.44 -2.13 -32.75
CA PRO A 42 -29.40 -2.47 -31.72
C PRO A 42 -29.90 -1.17 -31.07
N PRO A 43 -31.16 -1.09 -30.65
CA PRO A 43 -31.66 0.07 -29.92
C PRO A 43 -30.78 0.32 -28.68
N PRO A 44 -30.51 1.61 -28.35
CA PRO A 44 -29.57 2.00 -27.29
C PRO A 44 -29.94 1.44 -25.89
N GLU A 45 -31.16 0.95 -25.72
CA GLU A 45 -31.65 0.28 -24.50
C GLU A 45 -30.90 -1.02 -24.15
N VAL A 46 -30.23 -1.67 -25.13
CA VAL A 46 -29.57 -2.97 -24.92
C VAL A 46 -28.13 -2.83 -24.39
N PHE A 47 -27.51 -1.65 -24.50
CA PHE A 47 -26.09 -1.49 -24.15
C PHE A 47 -25.82 -1.10 -22.70
N ALA A 48 -26.72 -0.41 -22.01
CA ALA A 48 -26.67 -0.21 -20.55
C ALA A 48 -27.90 0.61 -20.09
N PRO A 49 -28.89 0.02 -19.40
CA PRO A 49 -30.11 0.74 -19.02
C PRO A 49 -29.90 1.85 -17.97
N ASN A 50 -28.68 2.04 -17.45
CA ASN A 50 -28.35 3.04 -16.43
C ASN A 50 -26.90 3.58 -16.51
N MET A 51 -26.19 3.44 -17.64
CA MET A 51 -24.98 4.26 -17.83
C MET A 51 -25.43 5.64 -18.28
N THR A 52 -25.55 6.56 -17.33
CA THR A 52 -25.35 7.98 -17.62
C THR A 52 -23.89 8.13 -18.03
N VAL A 53 -23.59 7.90 -19.30
CA VAL A 53 -22.36 8.41 -19.91
C VAL A 53 -22.54 9.91 -19.88
N ASP A 54 -21.82 10.57 -18.97
CA ASP A 54 -21.73 12.02 -18.99
C ASP A 54 -21.17 12.41 -20.37
N PRO A 55 -21.96 13.08 -21.23
CA PRO A 55 -21.56 13.38 -22.59
C PRO A 55 -20.34 14.32 -22.66
N ASP A 56 -20.00 14.96 -21.55
CA ASP A 56 -18.85 15.85 -21.41
C ASP A 56 -17.60 15.18 -20.81
N ALA A 57 -17.68 13.91 -20.41
CA ALA A 57 -16.56 13.22 -19.78
C ALA A 57 -15.57 12.69 -20.82
N ASP A 58 -14.40 13.32 -20.91
CA ASP A 58 -13.31 12.89 -21.80
C ASP A 58 -12.87 11.44 -21.47
N PRO A 59 -13.13 10.47 -22.37
CA PRO A 59 -12.80 9.06 -22.14
C PRO A 59 -11.29 8.82 -22.01
N PHE A 60 -10.45 9.67 -22.60
CA PHE A 60 -9.01 9.59 -22.42
C PHE A 60 -8.61 10.06 -21.02
N ALA A 61 -9.22 11.13 -20.50
CA ALA A 61 -9.00 11.58 -19.13
C ALA A 61 -9.39 10.50 -18.11
N GLN A 62 -10.52 9.81 -18.33
CA GLN A 62 -10.95 8.67 -17.49
C GLN A 62 -9.95 7.52 -17.52
N LEU A 63 -9.44 7.16 -18.71
CA LEU A 63 -8.42 6.11 -18.86
C LEU A 63 -7.12 6.49 -18.13
N MET A 64 -6.68 7.75 -18.26
CA MET A 64 -5.49 8.25 -17.59
C MET A 64 -5.63 8.24 -16.06
N GLN A 65 -6.83 8.57 -15.55
CA GLN A 65 -7.14 8.46 -14.13
C GLN A 65 -7.07 7.00 -13.65
N ALA A 66 -7.70 6.06 -14.36
CA ALA A 66 -7.65 4.65 -14.01
C ALA A 66 -6.21 4.10 -14.00
N PHE A 67 -5.36 4.53 -14.94
CA PHE A 67 -3.94 4.17 -14.92
C PHE A 67 -3.19 4.77 -13.72
N ALA A 68 -3.52 5.99 -13.31
CA ALA A 68 -2.93 6.62 -12.13
C ALA A 68 -3.29 5.85 -10.85
N GLU A 69 -4.56 5.48 -10.70
CA GLU A 69 -5.06 4.66 -9.58
C GLU A 69 -4.38 3.28 -9.53
N LEU A 70 -4.25 2.60 -10.67
CA LEU A 70 -3.55 1.31 -10.75
C LEU A 70 -2.06 1.42 -10.38
N LYS A 71 -1.38 2.50 -10.81
CA LYS A 71 0.02 2.74 -10.44
C LYS A 71 0.16 2.94 -8.93
N GLN A 72 -0.78 3.66 -8.33
CA GLN A 72 -0.80 3.91 -6.90
C GLN A 72 -1.07 2.65 -6.09
N GLU A 73 -2.05 1.82 -6.47
CA GLU A 73 -2.31 0.54 -5.80
C GLU A 73 -1.14 -0.44 -5.96
N LYS A 74 -0.49 -0.44 -7.12
CA LYS A 74 0.75 -1.20 -7.31
C LYS A 74 1.85 -0.74 -6.36
N ALA A 75 2.07 0.57 -6.25
CA ALA A 75 3.09 1.13 -5.34
C ALA A 75 2.77 0.79 -3.88
N ARG A 76 1.50 0.88 -3.47
CA ARG A 76 1.02 0.46 -2.15
C ARG A 76 1.34 -1.02 -1.88
N SER A 77 0.97 -1.91 -2.81
CA SER A 77 1.23 -3.34 -2.69
C SER A 77 2.73 -3.63 -2.56
N GLN A 78 3.57 -2.93 -3.34
CA GLN A 78 5.02 -3.08 -3.27
C GLN A 78 5.59 -2.62 -1.93
N ARG A 79 5.12 -1.49 -1.37
CA ARG A 79 5.55 -1.00 -0.04
C ARG A 79 5.15 -1.97 1.07
N HIS A 80 3.92 -2.47 1.01
CA HIS A 80 3.43 -3.46 1.97
C HIS A 80 4.24 -4.76 1.91
N ARG A 81 4.57 -5.21 0.70
CA ARG A 81 5.45 -6.37 0.50
C ARG A 81 6.86 -6.11 1.06
N ALA A 82 7.44 -4.94 0.85
CA ALA A 82 8.76 -4.61 1.38
C ALA A 82 8.81 -4.68 2.92
N VAL A 83 7.76 -4.17 3.59
CA VAL A 83 7.61 -4.29 5.05
C VAL A 83 7.51 -5.76 5.46
N ILE A 84 6.67 -6.56 4.81
CA ILE A 84 6.52 -7.98 5.12
C ILE A 84 7.83 -8.76 4.90
N ASP A 85 8.52 -8.54 3.79
CA ASP A 85 9.79 -9.21 3.48
C ASP A 85 10.85 -8.87 4.54
N TRP A 86 10.88 -7.61 5.01
CA TRP A 86 11.72 -7.19 6.14
C TRP A 86 11.35 -7.88 7.45
N LEU A 87 10.06 -7.93 7.81
CA LEU A 87 9.56 -8.60 9.02
C LEU A 87 9.88 -10.10 9.03
N ILE A 88 9.72 -10.77 7.89
CA ILE A 88 10.06 -12.18 7.73
C ILE A 88 11.54 -12.40 7.97
N THR A 89 12.40 -11.52 7.43
CA THR A 89 13.85 -11.59 7.64
C THR A 89 14.19 -11.47 9.13
N LEU A 90 13.63 -10.46 9.81
CA LEU A 90 13.83 -10.27 11.26
C LEU A 90 13.38 -11.49 12.08
N GLN A 91 12.23 -12.09 11.73
CA GLN A 91 11.70 -13.25 12.42
C GLN A 91 12.56 -14.50 12.17
N GLN A 92 12.98 -14.75 10.93
CA GLN A 92 13.81 -15.90 10.56
C GLN A 92 15.19 -15.87 11.23
N GLU A 93 15.75 -14.67 11.42
CA GLU A 93 17.01 -14.47 12.13
C GLU A 93 16.84 -14.43 13.67
N GLY A 94 15.60 -14.53 14.17
CA GLY A 94 15.29 -14.47 15.59
C GLY A 94 15.60 -13.11 16.24
N LEU A 95 15.59 -12.04 15.44
CA LEU A 95 15.93 -10.69 15.87
C LEU A 95 14.76 -9.94 16.50
N ALA A 96 13.53 -10.22 16.04
CA ALA A 96 12.33 -9.57 16.56
C ALA A 96 11.10 -10.49 16.51
N GLY A 97 10.16 -10.21 17.42
CA GLY A 97 8.77 -10.63 17.31
C GLY A 97 7.94 -9.49 16.71
N PHE A 98 6.79 -9.82 16.12
CA PHE A 98 5.85 -8.79 15.69
C PHE A 98 4.39 -9.21 15.82
N SER A 99 3.52 -8.23 16.03
CA SER A 99 2.07 -8.35 15.91
C SER A 99 1.54 -7.40 14.84
N VAL A 100 0.30 -7.66 14.41
CA VAL A 100 -0.36 -6.86 13.37
C VAL A 100 -1.77 -6.56 13.82
N ASP A 101 -2.09 -5.28 13.91
CA ASP A 101 -3.40 -4.79 14.30
C ASP A 101 -4.04 -3.99 13.17
N ARG A 102 -5.38 -4.06 13.07
CA ARG A 102 -6.14 -3.24 12.15
C ARG A 102 -6.67 -2.03 12.91
N LEU A 103 -6.34 -0.84 12.41
CA LEU A 103 -6.81 0.42 12.95
C LEU A 103 -7.73 1.11 11.93
N GLU A 104 -8.47 2.11 12.40
CA GLU A 104 -9.14 3.01 11.47
C GLU A 104 -8.10 3.66 10.55
N GLY A 105 -8.38 3.67 9.25
CA GLY A 105 -7.46 4.23 8.25
C GLY A 105 -6.24 3.36 7.88
N GLY A 106 -5.99 2.20 8.51
CA GLY A 106 -4.77 1.43 8.21
C GLY A 106 -4.53 0.10 8.92
N VAL A 107 -3.31 -0.38 8.77
CA VAL A 107 -2.74 -1.51 9.51
C VAL A 107 -1.56 -1.00 10.31
N LEU A 108 -1.48 -1.39 11.58
CA LEU A 108 -0.32 -1.18 12.44
C LEU A 108 0.47 -2.48 12.55
N TYR A 109 1.76 -2.42 12.25
CA TYR A 109 2.70 -3.46 12.61
C TYR A 109 3.45 -3.03 13.85
N ASP A 110 3.55 -3.91 14.83
CA ASP A 110 4.25 -3.64 16.07
C ASP A 110 5.38 -4.65 16.21
N ILE A 111 6.62 -4.17 16.23
CA ILE A 111 7.84 -4.96 16.14
C ILE A 111 8.64 -4.76 17.41
N GLU A 112 8.84 -5.82 18.19
CA GLU A 112 9.66 -5.83 19.40
C GLU A 112 10.98 -6.55 19.14
N PHE A 113 12.11 -5.89 19.37
CA PHE A 113 13.44 -6.45 19.14
C PHE A 113 13.93 -7.21 20.38
N ASN A 114 14.42 -8.43 20.16
CA ASN A 114 14.74 -9.37 21.25
C ASN A 114 15.99 -8.99 22.07
N ARG A 115 16.86 -8.11 21.55
CA ARG A 115 18.16 -7.75 22.18
C ARG A 115 18.61 -6.33 21.81
N PRO A 116 17.92 -5.26 22.22
CA PRO A 116 18.48 -3.92 22.13
C PRO A 116 19.75 -3.86 22.99
N ARG A 117 20.91 -3.65 22.38
CA ARG A 117 22.19 -3.51 23.10
C ARG A 117 22.95 -2.29 22.63
N GLY A 118 23.37 -1.49 23.61
CA GLY A 118 24.07 -0.23 23.38
C GLY A 118 23.13 0.96 23.32
N ASP A 119 23.72 2.15 23.25
CA ASP A 119 22.99 3.39 23.09
C ASP A 119 22.46 3.51 21.66
N ASN A 120 21.27 4.07 21.54
CA ASN A 120 20.49 4.15 20.30
C ASN A 120 20.09 2.78 19.72
N ALA A 121 20.15 1.69 20.51
CA ALA A 121 19.65 0.41 20.06
C ALA A 121 18.13 0.45 19.93
N THR A 122 17.62 0.01 18.79
CA THR A 122 16.16 -0.03 18.57
C THR A 122 15.55 -1.11 19.44
N ALA A 123 14.67 -0.71 20.36
CA ALA A 123 13.92 -1.62 21.23
C ALA A 123 12.62 -2.06 20.57
N ARG A 124 11.91 -1.11 19.94
CA ARG A 124 10.59 -1.36 19.34
C ARG A 124 10.35 -0.44 18.15
N VAL A 125 9.59 -0.90 17.17
CA VAL A 125 9.14 -0.09 16.03
C VAL A 125 7.67 -0.33 15.79
N LEU A 126 6.91 0.75 15.64
CA LEU A 126 5.51 0.70 15.20
C LEU A 126 5.45 1.23 13.78
N ILE A 127 4.98 0.43 12.81
CA ILE A 127 4.80 0.86 11.42
C ILE A 127 3.32 1.03 11.11
N ALA A 128 2.96 2.26 10.75
CA ALA A 128 1.66 2.61 10.20
C ALA A 128 1.66 2.39 8.68
N MET A 129 0.79 1.50 8.22
CA MET A 129 0.50 1.26 6.80
C MET A 129 -0.92 1.75 6.49
N PRO A 130 -1.10 2.97 5.96
CA PRO A 130 -2.44 3.48 5.70
C PRO A 130 -3.15 2.74 4.56
N GLN A 131 -4.47 2.90 4.52
CA GLN A 131 -5.30 2.45 3.42
C GLN A 131 -5.16 3.39 2.22
N GLY A 132 -5.17 2.82 1.01
CA GLY A 132 -5.07 3.57 -0.24
C GLY A 132 -3.66 4.02 -0.62
N ALA A 133 -3.61 5.03 -1.47
CA ALA A 133 -2.44 5.50 -2.20
C ALA A 133 -1.57 6.48 -1.39
N THR A 134 -1.09 6.08 -0.22
CA THR A 134 -0.37 6.98 0.70
C THR A 134 0.96 6.37 1.17
N MET A 135 1.78 7.17 1.84
CA MET A 135 3.09 6.74 2.32
C MET A 135 2.98 6.02 3.67
N PRO A 136 3.85 5.03 3.93
CA PRO A 136 3.96 4.43 5.24
C PRO A 136 4.79 5.32 6.18
N TYR A 137 4.60 5.12 7.47
CA TYR A 137 5.24 5.88 8.53
C TYR A 137 5.58 4.95 9.68
N ALA A 138 6.60 5.30 10.46
CA ALA A 138 6.96 4.51 11.63
C ALA A 138 7.32 5.38 12.83
N ILE A 139 7.09 4.83 14.01
CA ILE A 139 7.68 5.32 15.26
C ILE A 139 8.73 4.32 15.70
N ARG A 140 9.97 4.79 15.87
CA ARG A 140 11.08 4.02 16.42
C ARG A 140 11.28 4.40 17.88
N MET A 141 11.37 3.41 18.75
CA MET A 141 11.80 3.56 20.14
C MET A 141 13.24 3.06 20.24
N ALA A 142 14.17 3.96 20.51
CA ALA A 142 15.59 3.65 20.68
C ALA A 142 16.01 3.86 22.13
N THR A 143 16.86 2.98 22.67
CA THR A 143 17.46 3.15 23.99
C THR A 143 18.37 4.39 24.02
N ILE A 144 18.42 5.08 25.15
CA ILE A 144 19.43 6.11 25.43
C ILE A 144 20.12 5.78 26.76
N GLU A 145 21.26 6.43 27.04
CA GLU A 145 21.99 6.23 28.30
C GLU A 145 21.07 6.48 29.52
N GLY A 146 21.22 5.66 30.57
CA GLY A 146 20.49 5.84 31.83
C GLY A 146 19.03 5.36 31.81
N GLU A 147 18.76 4.23 31.15
CA GLU A 147 17.45 3.56 31.09
C GLU A 147 16.34 4.37 30.40
N GLY A 148 16.72 5.40 29.64
CA GLY A 148 15.77 6.19 28.86
C GLY A 148 15.43 5.60 27.49
N LEU A 149 14.41 6.18 26.86
CA LEU A 149 13.99 5.90 25.49
C LEU A 149 13.87 7.20 24.69
N ARG A 150 14.36 7.19 23.45
CA ARG A 150 14.07 8.21 22.44
C ARG A 150 13.01 7.70 21.49
N LEU A 151 11.95 8.47 21.28
CA LEU A 151 10.95 8.24 20.26
C LEU A 151 11.29 9.07 19.02
N GLU A 152 11.34 8.42 17.87
CA GLU A 152 11.59 9.05 16.59
C GLU A 152 10.48 8.73 15.59
N ALA A 153 9.93 9.77 14.99
CA ALA A 153 9.17 9.68 13.76
C ALA A 153 10.12 9.31 12.62
N VAL A 154 9.78 8.29 11.84
CA VAL A 154 10.56 7.83 10.69
C VAL A 154 9.65 7.74 9.47
N SER A 155 10.07 8.36 8.38
CA SER A 155 9.42 8.30 7.08
C SER A 155 10.45 8.01 5.99
N CYS A 156 9.97 7.87 4.75
CA CYS A 156 10.87 7.74 3.60
C CYS A 156 11.68 8.99 3.28
N THR A 157 11.30 10.16 3.80
CA THR A 157 11.95 11.44 3.49
C THR A 157 12.77 12.00 4.65
N GLY A 158 12.71 11.38 5.83
CA GLY A 158 13.54 11.77 6.96
C GLY A 158 13.05 11.20 8.29
N ASN A 159 13.66 11.67 9.37
CA ASN A 159 13.28 11.36 10.73
C ASN A 159 13.25 12.62 11.61
N ALA A 160 12.44 12.58 12.66
CA ALA A 160 12.34 13.63 13.65
C ALA A 160 12.20 13.04 15.06
N THR A 161 12.94 13.57 16.03
CA THR A 161 12.76 13.21 17.43
C THR A 161 11.43 13.76 17.93
N LEU A 162 10.59 12.89 18.47
CA LEU A 162 9.29 13.25 19.06
C LEU A 162 9.41 13.51 20.56
N ALA A 163 10.15 12.64 21.26
CA ALA A 163 10.32 12.71 22.70
C ALA A 163 11.60 11.98 23.14
N GLU A 164 12.11 12.37 24.30
CA GLU A 164 13.06 11.60 25.09
C GLU A 164 12.42 11.38 26.46
N LEU A 165 12.31 10.13 26.87
CA LEU A 165 11.63 9.67 28.07
C LEU A 165 12.67 8.98 28.97
N GLY A 166 12.54 9.13 30.28
CA GLY A 166 13.45 8.52 31.24
C GLY A 166 12.71 8.10 32.51
N GLY A 167 13.38 7.24 33.29
CA GLY A 167 12.83 6.65 34.50
C GLY A 167 12.00 5.38 34.24
N ASP A 168 11.51 4.79 35.33
CA ASP A 168 10.90 3.46 35.34
C ASP A 168 9.67 3.32 34.40
N ASP A 169 8.97 4.43 34.14
CA ASP A 169 7.77 4.48 33.30
C ASP A 169 8.06 4.82 31.81
N ALA A 170 9.33 4.87 31.40
CA ALA A 170 9.69 5.29 30.05
C ALA A 170 9.05 4.42 28.95
N MET A 171 9.03 3.09 29.13
CA MET A 171 8.47 2.17 28.12
C MET A 171 6.94 2.28 27.98
N PRO A 172 6.14 2.17 29.06
CA PRO A 172 4.69 2.37 28.96
C PRO A 172 4.31 3.74 28.39
N ALA A 173 5.03 4.80 28.78
CA ALA A 173 4.81 6.14 28.23
C ALA A 173 5.17 6.22 26.74
N ALA A 174 6.26 5.57 26.31
CA ALA A 174 6.68 5.50 24.92
C ALA A 174 5.63 4.79 24.07
N GLU A 175 5.11 3.66 24.53
CA GLU A 175 4.09 2.87 23.83
C GLU A 175 2.82 3.68 23.64
N ALA A 176 2.30 4.30 24.71
CA ALA A 176 1.11 5.15 24.64
C ALA A 176 1.29 6.31 23.65
N ALA A 177 2.42 7.03 23.72
CA ALA A 177 2.72 8.14 22.81
C ALA A 177 2.86 7.67 21.35
N SER A 178 3.44 6.50 21.13
CA SER A 178 3.64 5.94 19.79
C SER A 178 2.32 5.52 19.14
N VAL A 179 1.42 4.90 19.91
CA VAL A 179 0.08 4.52 19.42
C VAL A 179 -0.73 5.77 19.04
N ILE A 180 -0.67 6.83 19.85
CA ILE A 180 -1.31 8.12 19.53
C ILE A 180 -0.73 8.68 18.23
N ALA A 181 0.60 8.80 18.13
CA ALA A 181 1.25 9.36 16.94
C ALA A 181 0.95 8.56 15.66
N VAL A 182 0.90 7.23 15.73
CA VAL A 182 0.49 6.39 14.60
C VAL A 182 -0.98 6.61 14.24
N SER A 183 -1.86 6.68 15.24
CA SER A 183 -3.30 6.89 15.01
C SER A 183 -3.56 8.24 14.35
N ASP A 184 -2.90 9.30 14.83
CA ASP A 184 -2.96 10.64 14.25
C ASP A 184 -2.45 10.63 12.79
N TYR A 185 -1.37 9.90 12.52
CA TYR A 185 -0.87 9.73 11.16
C TYR A 185 -1.87 9.00 10.24
N LEU A 186 -2.50 7.93 10.73
CA LEU A 186 -3.49 7.18 9.95
C LEU A 186 -4.76 7.99 9.65
N ALA A 187 -5.09 8.97 10.47
CA ALA A 187 -6.19 9.90 10.21
C ALA A 187 -5.88 10.88 9.06
N ALA A 188 -4.61 11.24 8.87
CA ALA A 188 -4.16 12.18 7.83
C ALA A 188 -2.80 11.77 7.22
N PRO A 189 -2.75 10.66 6.46
CA PRO A 189 -1.49 10.11 5.96
C PRO A 189 -0.87 10.97 4.85
N ALA A 190 0.45 10.93 4.75
CA ALA A 190 1.17 11.69 3.74
C ALA A 190 0.83 11.17 2.32
N PRO A 191 0.69 12.05 1.31
CA PRO A 191 0.36 11.65 -0.05
C PRO A 191 1.46 10.75 -0.63
N ALA A 192 1.08 9.78 -1.48
CA ALA A 192 2.06 8.93 -2.13
C ALA A 192 3.01 9.74 -3.01
N ASP A 193 4.30 9.49 -2.81
CA ASP A 193 5.35 9.86 -3.75
C ASP A 193 5.81 8.60 -4.49
N LEU A 194 5.52 8.55 -5.80
CA LEU A 194 5.87 7.42 -6.66
C LEU A 194 7.34 7.44 -7.10
N SER A 195 8.07 8.53 -6.85
CA SER A 195 9.51 8.61 -7.13
C SER A 195 10.34 7.85 -6.09
N LEU A 196 9.80 7.67 -4.89
CA LEU A 196 10.46 6.96 -3.80
C LEU A 196 10.37 5.43 -3.99
N PRO A 197 11.44 4.69 -3.68
CA PRO A 197 11.45 3.25 -3.80
C PRO A 197 10.50 2.61 -2.77
N ALA A 198 9.94 1.45 -3.09
CA ALA A 198 8.94 0.81 -2.24
C ALA A 198 9.46 0.42 -0.84
N ASP A 199 10.76 0.17 -0.71
CA ASP A 199 11.46 -0.20 0.53
C ASP A 199 12.09 1.00 1.25
N CYS A 200 11.73 2.24 0.89
CA CYS A 200 12.30 3.45 1.48
C CYS A 200 12.18 3.50 3.00
N LEU A 201 11.03 3.12 3.56
CA LEU A 201 10.81 3.15 5.01
C LEU A 201 11.67 2.10 5.72
N THR A 202 11.69 0.86 5.22
CA THR A 202 12.50 -0.21 5.82
C THR A 202 13.99 0.10 5.73
N ARG A 203 14.44 0.75 4.64
CA ARG A 203 15.83 1.26 4.56
C ARG A 203 16.10 2.36 5.58
N ALA A 204 15.18 3.31 5.74
CA ALA A 204 15.32 4.39 6.72
C ALA A 204 15.40 3.86 8.17
N LEU A 205 14.68 2.77 8.45
CA LEU A 205 14.72 2.07 9.74
C LEU A 205 16.03 1.32 9.99
N MET A 206 16.73 0.87 8.93
CA MET A 206 18.03 0.20 9.04
C MET A 206 19.21 1.19 9.15
N THR A 207 19.05 2.41 8.64
CA THR A 207 20.09 3.43 8.72
C THR A 207 20.05 4.13 10.08
N ARG A 208 20.65 3.52 11.11
CA ARG A 208 21.28 4.12 12.32
C ARG A 208 21.53 3.07 13.38
#